data_AF-A0A090R9U3-F1
#
_entry.id   AF-A0A090R9U3-F1
#
_cell.length_a   1.000
_cell.length_b   1.000
_cell.length_c   1.000
_cell.angle_alpha   90.00
_cell.angle_beta   90.00
_cell.angle_gamma   90.00
#
_symmetry.space_group_name_H-M   'P 1'
#
loop_
_entity.id
_entity.type
_entity.pdbx_description
1 polymer ?
#
loop_
_entity_poly.entity_id
_entity_poly.type
_entity_poly.pdbx_seq_one_letter_code
_entity_poly.pdbx_strand_id
1 'polypeptide(L)'
;MEGKFGRFVSGEPYCNNLLAIINKINHVTTVQKHDAYLVIAMNKTRQGLYTEALEIYNSIIKTLPLYIPPVSAYNNIALILIDLKRYEEAEKHLNTAMALLKEDASPHVMAQVYHSLAELYTQQGKKTEAVEMYKNALALIGKSKNFYGISSLYLGSVICT
;
A
#
# COMPACT_ATOMS: atom_id res chain seq x y z
N MET A 1 16.62 -23.73 8.89
CA MET A 1 16.01 -23.14 7.68
C MET A 1 14.68 -22.51 8.08
N GLU A 2 14.73 -21.34 8.69
CA GLU A 2 13.54 -20.55 9.06
C GLU A 2 13.29 -19.55 7.92
N GLY A 3 12.74 -20.05 6.82
CA GLY A 3 12.43 -19.23 5.65
C GLY A 3 11.22 -18.34 5.94
N LYS A 4 11.32 -17.05 5.56
CA LYS A 4 10.31 -15.99 5.32
C LYS A 4 8.84 -16.14 5.82
N PHE A 5 8.25 -17.33 5.85
CA PHE A 5 6.87 -17.65 6.21
C PHE A 5 6.56 -17.63 7.72
N GLY A 6 7.55 -17.87 8.59
CA GLY A 6 7.32 -18.00 10.04
C GLY A 6 6.81 -16.75 10.76
N ARG A 7 6.96 -15.55 10.16
CA ARG A 7 6.50 -14.27 10.75
C ARG A 7 5.08 -13.86 10.34
N PHE A 8 4.48 -14.45 9.31
CA PHE A 8 3.19 -13.95 8.79
C PHE A 8 1.97 -14.55 9.50
N VAL A 9 2.10 -15.76 10.03
CA VAL A 9 1.06 -16.43 10.84
C VAL A 9 0.79 -15.66 12.15
N SER A 10 1.77 -14.90 12.66
CA SER A 10 1.60 -14.16 13.92
C SER A 10 0.65 -12.97 13.81
N GLY A 11 0.33 -12.47 12.61
CA GLY A 11 -0.58 -11.33 12.40
C GLY A 11 -2.07 -11.70 12.31
N GLU A 12 -2.36 -12.97 12.01
CA GLU A 12 -3.71 -13.49 11.83
C GLU A 12 -4.60 -13.38 13.09
N PRO A 13 -4.14 -13.72 14.31
CA PRO A 13 -4.98 -13.54 15.50
C PRO A 13 -5.33 -12.07 15.77
N TYR A 14 -4.44 -11.13 15.42
CA TYR A 14 -4.74 -9.70 15.53
C TYR A 14 -5.78 -9.24 14.50
N CYS A 15 -5.71 -9.74 13.27
CA CYS A 15 -6.68 -9.44 12.21
C CYS A 15 -8.06 -10.02 12.53
N ASN A 16 -8.12 -11.24 13.06
CA ASN A 16 -9.38 -11.88 13.48
C ASN A 16 -10.03 -11.14 14.66
N ASN A 17 -9.23 -10.73 15.65
CA ASN A 17 -9.71 -9.89 16.75
C ASN A 17 -10.22 -8.54 16.26
N LEU A 18 -9.49 -7.91 15.34
CA LEU A 18 -9.89 -6.64 14.73
C LEU A 18 -11.24 -6.78 14.01
N LEU A 19 -11.42 -7.83 13.20
CA LEU A 19 -12.70 -8.14 12.53
C LEU A 19 -13.85 -8.29 13.54
N ALA A 20 -13.62 -9.03 14.64
CA ALA A 20 -14.61 -9.25 15.69
C ALA A 20 -15.02 -7.95 16.39
N ILE A 21 -14.06 -7.07 16.68
CA ILE A 21 -14.31 -5.76 17.31
C ILE A 21 -15.21 -4.90 16.42
N ILE A 22 -14.89 -4.81 15.12
CA ILE A 22 -15.63 -3.94 14.19
C ILE A 22 -17.07 -4.43 13.97
N ASN A 23 -17.27 -5.74 13.95
CA ASN A 23 -18.60 -6.34 13.80
C ASN A 23 -19.45 -6.20 15.07
N LYS A 24 -18.82 -6.08 16.25
CA LYS A 24 -19.50 -5.96 17.54
C LYS A 24 -19.90 -4.53 17.89
N ILE A 25 -19.19 -3.53 17.38
CA ILE A 25 -19.45 -2.12 17.71
C ILE A 25 -20.47 -1.55 16.70
N ASN A 26 -21.66 -1.22 17.18
CA ASN A 26 -22.74 -0.66 16.35
C ASN A 26 -22.49 0.78 15.85
N HIS A 27 -21.52 1.48 16.43
CA HIS A 27 -21.21 2.89 16.12
C HIS A 27 -19.88 3.08 15.35
N VAL A 28 -19.29 2.03 14.78
CA VAL A 28 -18.07 2.19 13.96
C VAL A 28 -18.42 2.93 12.69
N THR A 29 -17.74 4.05 12.44
CA THR A 29 -17.94 4.81 11.21
C THR A 29 -17.49 3.97 10.02
N THR A 30 -18.08 4.21 8.84
CA THR A 30 -17.67 3.56 7.59
C THR A 30 -16.16 3.66 7.37
N VAL A 31 -15.55 4.79 7.72
CA VAL A 31 -14.10 5.04 7.64
C VAL A 31 -13.31 4.09 8.54
N GLN A 32 -13.67 3.98 9.81
CA GLN A 32 -12.99 3.08 10.76
C GLN A 32 -13.10 1.61 10.36
N LYS A 33 -14.22 1.20 9.74
CA LYS A 33 -14.35 -0.16 9.18
C LYS A 33 -13.37 -0.36 8.02
N HIS A 34 -13.22 0.62 7.14
CA HIS A 34 -12.30 0.54 6.02
C HIS A 34 -10.83 0.53 6.43
N ASP A 35 -10.44 1.35 7.40
CA ASP A 35 -9.05 1.35 7.91
C ASP A 35 -8.68 -0.02 8.44
N ALA A 36 -9.60 -0.67 9.14
CA ALA A 36 -9.38 -2.02 9.63
C ALA A 36 -9.36 -3.07 8.51
N TYR A 37 -10.27 -2.99 7.54
CA TYR A 37 -10.23 -3.87 6.36
C TYR A 37 -8.94 -3.69 5.55
N LEU A 38 -8.41 -2.47 5.47
CA LEU A 38 -7.12 -2.19 4.84
C LEU A 38 -5.99 -2.94 5.56
N VAL A 39 -5.95 -2.89 6.89
CA VAL A 39 -4.95 -3.63 7.69
C VAL A 39 -5.05 -5.14 7.47
N ILE A 40 -6.27 -5.69 7.45
CA ILE A 40 -6.51 -7.12 7.21
C ILE A 40 -6.03 -7.51 5.81
N ALA A 41 -6.39 -6.73 4.79
CA ALA A 41 -5.98 -6.97 3.41
C ALA A 41 -4.45 -6.90 3.26
N MET A 42 -3.79 -5.93 3.90
CA MET A 42 -2.33 -5.81 3.90
C MET A 42 -1.65 -7.01 4.55
N ASN A 43 -2.22 -7.56 5.64
CA ASN A 43 -1.71 -8.77 6.25
C ASN A 43 -1.84 -9.98 5.32
N LYS A 44 -2.99 -10.14 4.65
CA LYS A 44 -3.22 -11.17 3.64
C LYS A 44 -2.27 -11.05 2.44
N THR A 45 -2.02 -9.82 1.95
CA THR A 45 -0.99 -9.55 0.93
C THR A 45 0.36 -10.09 1.35
N ARG A 46 0.79 -9.81 2.60
CA ARG A 46 2.08 -10.30 3.12
C ARG A 46 2.16 -11.83 3.26
N GLN A 47 1.01 -12.48 3.47
CA GLN A 47 0.89 -13.94 3.51
C GLN A 47 0.86 -14.58 2.10
N GLY A 48 0.78 -13.77 1.04
CA GLY A 48 0.60 -14.26 -0.34
C GLY A 48 -0.85 -14.66 -0.67
N LEU A 49 -1.80 -14.40 0.23
CA LEU A 49 -3.24 -14.64 0.03
C LEU A 49 -3.84 -13.53 -0.85
N TYR A 50 -3.33 -13.42 -2.08
CA TYR A 50 -3.63 -12.30 -2.96
C TYR A 50 -5.10 -12.22 -3.37
N THR A 51 -5.75 -13.37 -3.64
CA THR A 51 -7.17 -13.38 -4.02
C THR A 51 -8.04 -12.74 -2.94
N GLU A 52 -7.88 -13.18 -1.68
CA GLU A 52 -8.64 -12.65 -0.55
C GLU A 52 -8.29 -11.17 -0.29
N ALA A 53 -7.02 -10.79 -0.42
CA ALA A 53 -6.62 -9.39 -0.27
C ALA A 53 -7.27 -8.49 -1.35
N LEU A 54 -7.26 -8.92 -2.61
CA LEU A 54 -7.87 -8.20 -3.73
C LEU A 54 -9.38 -8.06 -3.56
N GLU A 55 -10.08 -9.08 -3.09
CA GLU A 55 -11.51 -9.00 -2.79
C GLU A 55 -11.81 -7.90 -1.76
N ILE A 56 -11.02 -7.83 -0.68
CA ILE A 56 -11.18 -6.80 0.35
C ILE A 56 -10.86 -5.41 -0.21
N TYR A 57 -9.75 -5.23 -0.94
CA TYR A 57 -9.43 -3.92 -1.52
C TYR A 57 -10.48 -3.44 -2.52
N ASN A 58 -11.01 -4.33 -3.36
CA ASN A 58 -12.09 -3.99 -4.28
C ASN A 58 -13.40 -3.64 -3.54
N SER A 59 -13.69 -4.34 -2.45
CA SER A 59 -14.81 -3.99 -1.57
C SER A 59 -14.65 -2.57 -1.00
N ILE A 60 -13.47 -2.25 -0.45
CA ILE A 60 -13.12 -0.91 0.06
C ILE A 60 -13.40 0.15 -1.02
N ILE A 61 -12.88 -0.03 -2.24
CA ILE A 61 -13.07 0.92 -3.35
C ILE A 61 -14.56 1.13 -3.67
N LYS A 62 -15.37 0.07 -3.65
CA LYS A 62 -16.79 0.13 -3.99
C LYS A 62 -17.65 0.79 -2.92
N THR A 63 -17.29 0.60 -1.64
CA THR A 63 -18.13 1.01 -0.51
C THR A 63 -17.69 2.30 0.17
N LEU A 64 -16.47 2.79 -0.11
CA LEU A 64 -16.00 4.05 0.45
C LEU A 64 -16.91 5.21 0.03
N PRO A 65 -17.22 6.16 0.94
CA PRO A 65 -17.91 7.38 0.55
C PRO A 65 -17.11 8.18 -0.48
N LEU A 66 -17.80 8.80 -1.45
CA LEU A 66 -17.19 9.54 -2.56
C LEU A 66 -16.20 10.64 -2.15
N TYR A 67 -16.37 11.22 -0.96
CA TYR A 67 -15.51 12.29 -0.46
C TYR A 67 -14.17 11.78 0.12
N ILE A 68 -14.02 10.47 0.32
CA ILE A 68 -12.79 9.84 0.78
C ILE A 68 -12.20 9.06 -0.40
N PRO A 69 -11.03 9.46 -0.94
CA PRO A 69 -10.43 8.75 -2.04
C PRO A 69 -9.74 7.46 -1.55
N PRO A 70 -10.00 6.28 -2.14
CA PRO A 70 -9.41 5.00 -1.72
C PRO A 70 -7.97 4.81 -2.24
N VAL A 71 -7.11 5.82 -2.07
CA VAL A 71 -5.73 5.86 -2.60
C VAL A 71 -4.93 4.65 -2.15
N SER A 72 -4.98 4.32 -0.85
CA SER A 72 -4.25 3.20 -0.28
C SER A 72 -4.69 1.85 -0.85
N ALA A 73 -5.98 1.67 -1.18
CA ALA A 73 -6.46 0.42 -1.76
C ALA A 73 -5.91 0.24 -3.18
N TYR A 74 -5.96 1.28 -4.01
CA TYR A 74 -5.35 1.27 -5.34
C TYR A 74 -3.84 1.00 -5.29
N ASN A 75 -3.12 1.63 -4.36
CA ASN A 75 -1.69 1.41 -4.17
C ASN A 75 -1.38 -0.05 -3.81
N ASN A 76 -2.11 -0.64 -2.86
CA ASN A 76 -1.85 -2.03 -2.43
C ASN A 76 -2.26 -3.07 -3.49
N ILE A 77 -3.32 -2.82 -4.27
CA ILE A 77 -3.65 -3.66 -5.43
C ILE A 77 -2.48 -3.65 -6.42
N ALA A 78 -1.89 -2.47 -6.69
CA ALA A 78 -0.75 -2.38 -7.59
C ALA A 78 0.47 -3.15 -7.08
N LEU A 79 0.77 -3.12 -5.78
CA LEU A 79 1.86 -3.93 -5.20
C LEU A 79 1.63 -5.44 -5.41
N ILE A 80 0.40 -5.92 -5.22
CA ILE A 80 0.05 -7.32 -5.55
C ILE A 80 0.29 -7.60 -7.04
N LEU A 81 -0.11 -6.69 -7.92
CA LEU A 81 0.07 -6.86 -9.36
C LEU A 81 1.55 -6.84 -9.76
N ILE A 82 2.39 -6.05 -9.09
CA ILE A 82 3.85 -6.07 -9.24
C ILE A 82 4.41 -7.44 -8.85
N ASP A 83 4.02 -7.98 -7.69
CA ASP A 83 4.43 -9.33 -7.25
C ASP A 83 4.02 -10.42 -8.26
N LEU A 84 2.85 -10.25 -8.88
CA LEU A 84 2.32 -11.12 -9.93
C LEU A 84 2.90 -10.84 -11.33
N LYS A 85 3.81 -9.88 -11.47
CA LYS A 85 4.42 -9.43 -12.72
C LYS A 85 3.44 -8.87 -13.77
N ARG A 86 2.28 -8.39 -13.33
CA ARG A 86 1.23 -7.75 -14.15
C ARG A 86 1.45 -6.24 -14.17
N TYR A 87 2.57 -5.82 -14.76
CA TYR A 87 3.09 -4.47 -14.61
C TYR A 87 2.20 -3.39 -15.25
N GLU A 88 1.60 -3.65 -16.41
CA GLU A 88 0.72 -2.68 -17.09
C GLU A 88 -0.54 -2.39 -16.26
N GLU A 89 -1.05 -3.40 -15.57
CA GLU A 89 -2.21 -3.26 -14.69
C GLU A 89 -1.83 -2.53 -13.40
N ALA A 90 -0.68 -2.87 -12.81
CA ALA A 90 -0.13 -2.16 -11.67
C ALA A 90 0.03 -0.66 -11.97
N GLU A 91 0.55 -0.31 -13.15
CA GLU A 91 0.73 1.07 -13.60
C GLU A 91 -0.60 1.83 -13.66
N LYS A 92 -1.66 1.21 -14.20
CA LYS A 92 -3.01 1.79 -14.22
C LYS A 92 -3.53 2.09 -12.81
N HIS A 93 -3.35 1.15 -11.87
CA HIS A 93 -3.79 1.33 -10.50
C HIS A 93 -2.98 2.42 -9.78
N LEU A 94 -1.67 2.52 -9.98
CA LEU A 94 -0.83 3.57 -9.40
C LEU A 94 -1.13 4.95 -9.99
N ASN A 95 -1.38 5.04 -11.30
CA ASN A 95 -1.81 6.28 -11.93
C ASN A 95 -3.18 6.72 -11.43
N THR A 96 -4.09 5.77 -11.18
CA THR A 96 -5.39 6.07 -10.54
C THR A 96 -5.19 6.57 -9.11
N ALA A 97 -4.32 5.92 -8.31
CA ALA A 97 -3.99 6.37 -6.97
C ALA A 97 -3.41 7.79 -6.97
N MET A 98 -2.52 8.09 -7.92
CA MET A 98 -1.91 9.41 -8.08
C MET A 98 -2.94 10.48 -8.45
N ALA A 99 -3.86 10.19 -9.38
CA ALA A 99 -4.90 11.12 -9.80
C ALA A 99 -5.92 11.43 -8.68
N LEU A 100 -6.06 10.54 -7.70
CA LEU A 100 -6.93 10.70 -6.54
C LEU A 100 -6.29 11.50 -5.40
N LEU A 101 -4.98 11.74 -5.44
CA LEU A 101 -4.30 12.60 -4.47
C LEU A 101 -4.64 14.07 -4.74
N LYS A 102 -5.32 14.69 -3.78
CA LYS A 102 -5.62 16.13 -3.79
C LYS A 102 -4.45 16.91 -3.17
N GLU A 103 -4.45 18.24 -3.33
CA GLU A 103 -3.40 19.12 -2.80
C GLU A 103 -3.25 19.04 -1.26
N ASP A 104 -4.32 18.70 -0.55
CA ASP A 104 -4.34 18.50 0.89
C ASP A 104 -4.01 17.06 1.34
N ALA A 105 -3.64 16.19 0.39
CA ALA A 105 -3.29 14.81 0.71
C ALA A 105 -2.06 14.76 1.64
N SER A 106 -2.10 13.81 2.57
CA SER A 106 -0.98 13.58 3.48
C SER A 106 0.32 13.32 2.69
N PRO A 107 1.42 14.04 2.97
CA PRO A 107 2.72 13.80 2.34
C PRO A 107 3.18 12.35 2.45
N HIS A 108 2.76 11.66 3.51
CA HIS A 108 3.05 10.24 3.71
C HIS A 108 2.37 9.35 2.67
N VAL A 109 1.07 9.57 2.41
CA VAL A 109 0.31 8.77 1.43
C VAL A 109 0.85 9.02 0.02
N MET A 110 1.14 10.28 -0.30
CA MET A 110 1.75 10.64 -1.59
C MET A 110 3.13 9.98 -1.78
N ALA A 111 3.97 9.99 -0.73
CA ALA A 111 5.27 9.33 -0.78
C ALA A 111 5.17 7.80 -0.97
N GLN A 112 4.14 7.15 -0.42
CA GLN A 112 3.90 5.71 -0.63
C GLN A 112 3.53 5.39 -2.08
N VAL A 113 2.73 6.22 -2.74
CA VAL A 113 2.38 6.03 -4.16
C VAL A 113 3.63 6.21 -5.03
N TYR A 114 4.45 7.24 -4.78
CA TYR A 114 5.72 7.43 -5.47
C TYR A 114 6.68 6.25 -5.25
N HIS A 115 6.77 5.72 -4.04
CA HIS A 115 7.58 4.54 -3.74
C HIS A 115 7.13 3.33 -4.58
N SER A 116 5.82 3.09 -4.66
CA SER A 116 5.27 1.95 -5.39
C SER A 116 5.45 2.09 -6.91
N LEU A 117 5.39 3.32 -7.45
CA LEU A 117 5.77 3.60 -8.85
C LEU A 117 7.26 3.35 -9.09
N ALA A 118 8.11 3.72 -8.14
CA ALA A 118 9.54 3.46 -8.25
C ALA A 118 9.85 1.95 -8.25
N GLU A 119 9.15 1.18 -7.42
CA GLU A 119 9.23 -0.29 -7.40
C GLU A 119 8.78 -0.89 -8.73
N LEU A 120 7.62 -0.47 -9.24
CA LEU A 120 7.13 -0.89 -10.56
C LEU A 120 8.16 -0.65 -11.66
N TYR A 121 8.70 0.58 -11.75
CA TYR A 121 9.68 0.93 -12.77
C TYR A 121 11.00 0.18 -12.59
N THR A 122 11.40 -0.13 -11.35
CA THR A 122 12.55 -0.99 -11.08
C THR A 122 12.32 -2.39 -11.65
N GLN A 123 11.14 -2.98 -11.43
CA GLN A 123 10.81 -4.32 -11.95
C GLN A 123 10.67 -4.35 -13.48
N GLN A 124 10.29 -3.23 -14.10
CA GLN A 124 10.28 -3.07 -15.57
C GLN A 124 11.66 -2.76 -16.17
N GLY A 125 12.70 -2.55 -15.35
CA GLY A 125 14.04 -2.16 -15.80
C GLY A 125 14.20 -0.68 -16.20
N LYS A 126 13.16 0.14 -15.97
CA LYS A 126 13.12 1.60 -16.21
C LYS A 126 13.82 2.36 -15.07
N LYS A 127 15.16 2.23 -15.03
CA LYS A 127 15.97 2.72 -13.90
C LYS A 127 15.88 4.23 -13.69
N THR A 128 15.84 5.02 -14.77
CA THR A 128 15.82 6.49 -14.68
C THR A 128 14.54 6.98 -14.04
N GLU A 129 13.40 6.46 -14.51
CA GLU A 129 12.07 6.77 -14.00
C GLU A 129 11.92 6.30 -12.55
N ALA A 130 12.44 5.10 -12.22
CA ALA A 130 12.45 4.62 -10.84
C ALA A 130 13.19 5.56 -9.88
N VAL A 131 14.38 6.03 -10.27
CA VAL A 131 15.17 6.98 -9.46
C VAL A 131 14.45 8.30 -9.27
N GLU A 132 13.77 8.81 -10.30
CA GLU A 132 12.97 10.02 -10.19
C GLU A 132 11.83 9.87 -9.18
N MET A 133 11.09 8.74 -9.24
CA MET A 133 10.00 8.46 -8.32
C MET A 133 10.50 8.31 -6.87
N TYR A 134 11.63 7.63 -6.64
CA TYR A 134 12.24 7.57 -5.31
C TYR A 134 12.66 8.94 -4.78
N LYS A 135 13.20 9.82 -5.63
CA LYS A 135 13.54 11.20 -5.24
C LYS A 135 12.30 12.00 -4.83
N ASN A 136 11.20 11.87 -5.57
CA ASN A 136 9.94 12.52 -5.24
C ASN A 136 9.39 12.04 -3.89
N ALA A 137 9.40 10.72 -3.64
CA ALA A 137 9.02 10.16 -2.35
C ALA A 137 9.90 10.69 -1.20
N LEU A 138 11.22 10.72 -1.39
CA LEU A 138 12.17 11.22 -0.40
C LEU A 138 12.00 12.73 -0.13
N ALA A 139 11.71 13.54 -1.14
CA ALA A 139 11.51 14.98 -0.97
C ALA A 139 10.30 15.28 -0.08
N LEU A 140 9.24 14.47 -0.16
CA LEU A 140 8.04 14.60 0.67
C LEU A 140 8.31 14.21 2.12
N ILE A 141 9.05 13.12 2.36
CA ILE A 141 9.37 12.65 3.72
C ILE A 141 10.49 13.47 4.37
N GLY A 142 11.47 13.92 3.58
CA GLY A 142 12.54 14.80 4.03
C GLY A 142 12.03 16.14 4.54
N LYS A 143 10.97 16.68 3.92
CA LYS A 143 10.23 17.83 4.46
C LYS A 143 9.44 17.50 5.74
N SER A 144 9.06 16.23 5.94
CA SER A 144 8.21 15.76 7.02
C SER A 144 8.96 15.41 8.33
N LYS A 145 10.29 15.45 8.41
CA LYS A 145 11.10 15.02 9.59
C LYS A 145 10.67 13.65 10.19
N ASN A 146 10.15 12.73 9.38
CA ASN A 146 9.67 11.44 9.87
C ASN A 146 10.64 10.31 9.53
N PHE A 147 11.43 9.87 10.52
CA PHE A 147 12.56 8.95 10.36
C PHE A 147 12.17 7.54 9.87
N TYR A 148 10.94 7.07 10.14
CA TYR A 148 10.49 5.74 9.72
C TYR A 148 10.25 5.61 8.21
N GLY A 149 9.74 6.68 7.57
CA GLY A 149 9.53 6.68 6.12
C GLY A 149 10.84 6.72 5.33
N ILE A 150 11.87 7.31 5.93
CA ILE A 150 13.22 7.38 5.38
C ILE A 150 13.81 5.96 5.28
N SER A 151 13.73 5.14 6.33
CA SER A 151 14.29 3.78 6.32
C SER A 151 13.73 2.86 5.23
N SER A 152 12.41 2.89 4.97
CA SER A 152 11.78 2.05 3.94
C SER A 152 12.17 2.47 2.51
N LEU A 153 12.41 3.77 2.28
CA LEU A 153 12.90 4.28 1.00
C LEU A 153 14.38 3.98 0.79
N TYR A 154 15.19 4.10 1.84
CA TYR A 154 16.62 3.80 1.76
C TYR A 154 16.87 2.33 1.43
N LEU A 155 16.09 1.40 2.00
CA LEU A 155 16.16 -0.03 1.67
C LEU A 155 15.89 -0.34 0.19
N GLY A 156 15.03 0.43 -0.49
CA GLY A 156 14.78 0.32 -1.95
C GLY A 156 15.84 1.02 -2.81
N SER A 157 16.56 2.00 -2.25
CA SER A 157 17.62 2.75 -2.93
C SER A 157 19.01 2.08 -2.87
N VAL A 158 19.19 1.00 -2.10
CA VAL A 158 20.42 0.19 -2.13
C VAL A 158 20.39 -0.71 -3.37
N ILE A 159 20.47 -0.08 -4.54
CA ILE A 159 21.07 -0.72 -5.70
C ILE A 159 22.55 -0.40 -5.58
N CYS A 160 23.30 -1.29 -4.93
CA CYS A 160 24.76 -1.25 -4.98
C CYS A 160 25.18 -1.23 -6.45
N THR A 161 25.95 -0.19 -6.80
CA THR A 161 26.87 -0.16 -7.95
C THR A 161 27.82 -1.35 -7.93
#